data_AF-A0A183H8B4-F1
#
_entry.id   AF-A0A183H8B4-F1
#
_cell.length_a   1.000
_cell.length_b   1.000
_cell.length_c   1.000
_cell.angle_alpha   90.00
_cell.angle_beta   90.00
_cell.angle_gamma   90.00
#
_symmetry.space_group_name_H-M   'P 1'
#
loop_
_entity.id
_entity.type
_entity.pdbx_description
1 polymer ?
#
loop_
_entity_poly.entity_id
_entity_poly.type
_entity_poly.pdbx_seq_one_letter_code
_entity_poly.pdbx_strand_id
1 'polypeptide(L)'
;MHNEATERLKELRQIVQSEVASSGQGTDEIMQLQDGGKLHFVSTKNTRAYYLNHEESWLYLERENDGTSGTLYIARRLPDGQFVIKSMQD
;
A
#
# COMPACT_ATOMS: atom_id res chain seq x y z
N MET A 1 1.57 11.11 6.69
CA MET A 1 1.72 10.33 5.42
C MET A 1 2.30 8.93 5.62
N HIS A 2 3.58 8.71 5.98
CA HIS A 2 4.09 7.34 6.15
C HIS A 2 3.32 6.55 7.22
N ASN A 3 3.18 7.11 8.42
CA ASN A 3 2.45 6.46 9.51
C ASN A 3 0.97 6.25 9.18
N GLU A 4 0.34 7.22 8.51
CA GLU A 4 -1.04 7.11 8.03
C GLU A 4 -1.19 5.95 7.03
N ALA A 5 -0.27 5.83 6.06
CA ALA A 5 -0.27 4.74 5.08
C ALA A 5 -0.09 3.37 5.74
N THR A 6 0.77 3.26 6.75
CA THR A 6 0.99 2.00 7.47
C THR A 6 -0.19 1.61 8.36
N GLU A 7 -0.83 2.58 9.03
CA GLU A 7 -2.06 2.32 9.79
C GLU A 7 -3.20 1.94 8.85
N ARG A 8 -3.36 2.64 7.73
CA ARG A 8 -4.37 2.31 6.72
C ARG A 8 -4.16 0.93 6.12
N LEU A 9 -2.91 0.53 5.85
CA LEU A 9 -2.58 -0.82 5.39
C LEU A 9 -3.00 -1.88 6.43
N LYS A 10 -2.79 -1.61 7.72
CA LYS A 10 -3.20 -2.51 8.81
C LYS A 10 -4.72 -2.65 8.90
N GLU A 11 -5.47 -1.57 8.73
CA GLU A 11 -6.92 -1.60 8.65
C GLU A 11 -7.40 -2.46 7.47
N LEU A 12 -6.84 -2.24 6.27
CA LEU A 12 -7.20 -3.00 5.07
C LEU A 12 -6.95 -4.50 5.25
N ARG A 13 -5.87 -4.89 5.95
CA ARG A 13 -5.64 -6.31 6.30
C ARG A 13 -6.71 -6.89 7.20
N GLN A 14 -7.16 -6.14 8.20
CA GLN A 14 -8.24 -6.59 9.08
C GLN A 14 -9.56 -6.74 8.32
N ILE A 15 -9.82 -5.86 7.36
CA ILE A 15 -10.96 -5.96 6.44
C ILE A 15 -10.85 -7.22 5.59
N VAL A 16 -9.70 -7.45 4.94
CA VAL A 16 -9.47 -8.65 4.12
C VAL A 16 -9.67 -9.92 4.94
N GLN A 17 -9.14 -9.99 6.17
CA GLN A 17 -9.35 -11.16 7.04
C GLN A 17 -10.83 -11.44 7.29
N SER A 18 -11.62 -10.39 7.51
CA SER A 18 -13.07 -10.49 7.72
C SER A 18 -13.82 -10.90 6.45
N GLU A 19 -13.42 -10.38 5.29
CA GLU A 19 -14.00 -10.72 3.99
C GLU A 19 -13.69 -12.15 3.56
N VAL A 20 -12.45 -12.61 3.78
CA VAL A 20 -12.04 -14.00 3.53
C VAL A 20 -12.84 -14.94 4.43
N ALA A 21 -13.01 -14.60 5.71
CA ALA A 21 -13.78 -15.41 6.64
C ALA A 21 -15.28 -15.49 6.27
N SER A 22 -15.85 -14.43 5.71
CA SER A 22 -17.30 -14.35 5.41
C SER A 22 -17.68 -14.81 3.99
N SER A 23 -16.78 -14.64 3.02
CA SER A 23 -17.09 -14.85 1.59
C SER A 23 -16.02 -15.62 0.81
N GLY A 24 -14.89 -15.93 1.44
CA GLY A 24 -13.73 -16.55 0.76
C GLY A 24 -13.04 -15.62 -0.24
N GLN A 25 -13.39 -14.33 -0.26
CA GLN A 25 -12.80 -13.33 -1.15
C GLN A 25 -11.83 -12.42 -0.41
N GLY A 26 -10.77 -12.02 -1.10
CA GLY A 26 -9.76 -11.12 -0.59
C GLY A 26 -8.35 -11.71 -0.67
N THR A 27 -7.35 -10.84 -0.63
CA THR A 27 -5.93 -11.23 -0.75
C THR A 27 -5.09 -10.35 0.16
N ASP A 28 -4.19 -10.94 0.94
CA ASP A 28 -3.16 -10.24 1.70
C ASP A 28 -1.84 -10.97 1.47
N GLU A 29 -0.93 -10.32 0.76
CA GLU A 29 0.33 -10.90 0.32
C GLU A 29 1.50 -9.98 0.64
N ILE A 30 2.64 -10.59 0.92
CA ILE A 30 3.91 -9.89 1.08
C ILE A 30 4.92 -10.57 0.15
N MET A 31 5.36 -9.83 -0.85
CA MET A 31 6.39 -10.26 -1.80
C MET A 31 7.72 -9.62 -1.43
N GLN A 32 8.77 -10.42 -1.35
CA GLN A 32 10.13 -9.94 -1.17
C GLN A 32 10.78 -9.75 -2.54
N LEU A 33 11.29 -8.54 -2.78
CA LEU A 33 12.01 -8.19 -4.00
C LEU A 33 13.47 -8.62 -3.92
N GLN A 34 14.10 -8.84 -5.08
CA GLN A 34 15.49 -9.32 -5.17
C GLN A 34 16.51 -8.36 -4.55
N ASP A 35 16.19 -7.07 -4.53
CA ASP A 35 17.00 -5.98 -3.96
C ASP A 35 16.73 -5.74 -2.46
N GLY A 36 16.00 -6.65 -1.80
CA GLY A 36 15.67 -6.57 -0.38
C GLY A 36 14.38 -5.81 -0.06
N GLY A 37 13.70 -5.24 -1.07
CA GLY A 37 12.44 -4.52 -0.90
C GLY A 37 11.30 -5.44 -0.45
N LYS A 38 10.28 -4.85 0.17
CA LYS A 38 9.06 -5.56 0.55
C LYS A 38 7.86 -4.88 -0.09
N LEU A 39 7.17 -5.61 -0.96
CA LEU A 39 5.90 -5.20 -1.51
C LEU A 39 4.77 -5.89 -0.75
N HIS A 40 3.98 -5.10 -0.05
CA HIS A 40 2.74 -5.54 0.56
C HIS A 40 1.60 -5.28 -0.43
N PHE A 41 0.78 -6.28 -0.67
CA PHE A 41 -0.41 -6.20 -1.50
C PHE A 41 -1.62 -6.62 -0.69
N VAL A 42 -2.68 -5.81 -0.73
CA VAL A 42 -3.95 -6.11 -0.08
C VAL A 42 -5.07 -5.84 -1.07
N SER A 43 -5.96 -6.81 -1.25
CA SER A 43 -7.19 -6.66 -2.04
C SER A 43 -8.38 -7.05 -1.19
N THR A 44 -9.25 -6.08 -0.95
CA THR A 44 -10.60 -6.28 -0.41
C THR A 44 -11.59 -6.40 -1.57
N LYS A 45 -12.87 -6.55 -1.25
CA LYS A 45 -13.97 -6.51 -2.21
C LYS A 45 -13.99 -5.20 -3.03
N ASN A 46 -13.73 -4.07 -2.37
CA ASN A 46 -13.93 -2.74 -2.96
C ASN A 46 -12.63 -2.01 -3.28
N THR A 47 -11.51 -2.41 -2.68
CA THR A 47 -10.27 -1.65 -2.69
C THR A 47 -9.08 -2.57 -2.88
N ARG A 48 -8.09 -2.10 -3.64
CA ARG A 48 -6.75 -2.69 -3.70
C ARG A 48 -5.71 -1.68 -3.24
N ALA A 49 -4.74 -2.14 -2.47
CA ALA A 49 -3.65 -1.33 -1.98
C ALA A 49 -2.30 -2.02 -2.17
N TYR A 50 -1.29 -1.20 -2.46
CA TYR A 50 0.10 -1.58 -2.60
C TYR A 50 0.93 -0.70 -1.68
N TYR A 51 1.79 -1.32 -0.88
CA TYR A 51 2.78 -0.62 -0.07
C TYR A 51 4.15 -1.21 -0.32
N LEU A 52 5.01 -0.46 -0.99
CA LEU A 52 6.40 -0.82 -1.22
C LEU A 52 7.27 -0.08 -0.22
N ASN A 53 8.10 -0.81 0.50
CA ASN A 53 9.17 -0.25 1.31
C ASN A 53 10.52 -0.82 0.84
N HIS A 54 11.45 0.06 0.50
CA HIS A 54 12.81 -0.29 0.09
C HIS A 54 13.79 0.75 0.64
N GLU A 55 14.67 0.31 1.54
CA GLU A 55 15.60 1.16 2.28
C GLU A 55 14.89 2.31 3.02
N GLU A 56 15.13 3.56 2.60
CA GLU A 56 14.49 4.76 3.13
C GLU A 56 13.44 5.36 2.17
N SER A 57 13.11 4.63 1.11
CA SER A 57 12.09 5.02 0.14
C SER A 57 10.85 4.15 0.29
N TRP A 58 9.68 4.76 0.12
CA TRP A 58 8.42 4.04 0.21
C TRP A 58 7.37 4.60 -0.75
N LEU A 59 6.47 3.72 -1.17
CA LEU A 59 5.33 4.04 -2.00
C LEU A 59 4.08 3.40 -1.40
N TYR A 60 3.01 4.17 -1.34
CA TYR A 60 1.68 3.71 -1.00
C TYR A 60 0.71 4.06 -2.12
N LEU A 61 -0.02 3.08 -2.62
CA LEU A 61 -1.08 3.27 -3.61
C LEU A 61 -2.32 2.55 -3.11
N GLU A 62 -3.40 3.27 -2.88
CA GLU A 62 -4.75 2.72 -2.60
C GLU A 62 -5.67 3.14 -3.74
N ARG A 63 -6.48 2.20 -4.23
CA ARG A 63 -7.47 2.50 -5.29
C ARG A 63 -8.71 1.67 -5.09
N GLU A 64 -9.87 2.28 -5.31
CA GLU A 64 -11.11 1.53 -5.46
C GLU A 64 -11.06 0.64 -6.70
N ASN A 65 -11.71 -0.52 -6.63
CA ASN A 65 -11.60 -1.55 -7.64
C ASN A 65 -12.28 -1.17 -8.96
N ASP A 66 -13.36 -0.40 -8.88
CA ASP A 66 -14.05 0.27 -10.00
C ASP A 66 -13.29 1.50 -10.54
N GLY A 67 -12.27 1.96 -9.81
CA GLY A 67 -11.36 3.02 -10.22
C GLY A 67 -11.89 4.43 -9.98
N THR A 68 -12.94 4.60 -9.18
CA THR A 68 -13.58 5.90 -8.92
C THR A 68 -12.75 6.84 -8.06
N SER A 69 -11.92 6.32 -7.16
CA SER A 69 -10.98 7.12 -6.37
C SER A 69 -9.64 6.42 -6.20
N GLY A 70 -8.62 7.22 -5.89
CA GLY A 70 -7.29 6.71 -5.62
C GLY A 70 -6.46 7.66 -4.78
N THR A 71 -5.57 7.08 -3.98
CA THR A 71 -4.56 7.80 -3.21
C THR A 71 -3.19 7.26 -3.55
N LEU A 72 -2.25 8.14 -3.85
CA LEU A 72 -0.86 7.81 -4.08
C LEU A 72 0.02 8.67 -3.17
N TYR A 73 0.87 8.02 -2.38
CA TYR A 73 1.95 8.64 -1.65
C TYR A 73 3.27 8.03 -2.09
N ILE A 74 4.25 8.89 -2.38
CA ILE A 74 5.61 8.47 -2.73
C ILE A 74 6.56 9.28 -1.88
N ALA A 75 7.45 8.62 -1.16
CA ALA A 75 8.62 9.24 -0.58
C ALA A 75 9.88 8.56 -1.12
N ARG A 76 10.80 9.36 -1.64
CA ARG A 76 12.07 8.88 -2.18
C ARG A 76 13.22 9.65 -1.53
N ARG A 77 14.24 8.93 -1.09
CA ARG A 77 15.53 9.53 -0.76
C ARG A 77 16.36 9.71 -2.03
N LEU A 78 16.83 10.92 -2.26
CA LEU A 78 17.74 11.26 -3.34
C LEU A 78 19.20 10.94 -2.93
N PRO A 79 20.13 10.79 -3.90
CA PRO A 79 21.53 10.49 -3.61
C PRO A 79 22.24 11.53 -2.74
N ASP A 80 21.77 12.78 -2.75
CA ASP A 80 22.29 13.88 -1.92
C ASP A 80 21.73 13.88 -0.49
N GLY A 81 20.90 12.90 -0.15
CA GLY A 81 20.28 12.73 1.16
C GLY A 81 18.96 13.48 1.34
N GLN A 82 18.50 14.25 0.35
CA GLN A 82 17.20 14.93 0.42
C GLN A 82 16.03 13.96 0.23
N PHE A 83 14.88 14.28 0.83
CA PHE A 83 13.64 13.53 0.61
C PHE A 83 12.71 14.29 -0.33
N VAL A 84 12.18 13.58 -1.32
CA VAL A 84 11.08 14.07 -2.16
C VAL A 84 9.83 13.31 -1.76
N ILE A 85 8.80 14.05 -1.36
CA ILE A 85 7.49 13.49 -1.03
C ILE A 85 6.45 14.02 -2.01
N LYS A 86 5.65 13.14 -2.59
CA LYS A 86 4.52 13.48 -3.46
C LYS A 86 3.26 12.79 -2.95
N SER A 87 2.15 13.53 -2.97
CA SER A 87 0.82 13.01 -2.76
C SER A 87 -0.08 13.35 -3.95
N MET A 88 -0.95 12.42 -4.32
CA MET A 88 -2.02 12.63 -5.29
C MET A 88 -3.28 11.96 -4.78
N GLN A 89 -4.41 12.61 -5.00
CA GLN A 89 -5.72 12.11 -4.64
C GLN A 89 -6.70 12.51 -5.75
N ASP A 90 -7.42 11.51 -6.26
CA ASP A 90 -8.44 11.65 -7.30
C ASP A 90 -9.83 11.38 -6.70
#